data_AF-A0A8H5TM15-F1
#
_entry.id   AF-A0A8H5TM15-F1
#
_cell.length_a   1.000
_cell.length_b   1.000
_cell.length_c   1.000
_cell.angle_alpha   90.00
_cell.angle_beta   90.00
_cell.angle_gamma   90.00
#
_symmetry.space_group_name_H-M   'P 1'
#
loop_
_entity.id
_entity.type
_entity.pdbx_description
1 polymer ?
#
loop_
_entity_poly.entity_id
_entity_poly.type
_entity_poly.pdbx_seq_one_letter_code
_entity_poly.pdbx_strand_id
1 'polypeptide(L)'
;MFKNLSLRIPYPPPQEGFWGQPTSTLNWCEEDYVISHYAAEITNTLTNALFIALGVRGAYYHYIQDPTFHQNAFSILFLATVFRSLYTMEANLRPTLNDKFPKALLSNGEARSFVRRAQVIIHQMRWIVAMGFIACAAGIAAWTFDNLHCSDLVRWRHQVGLPWGILLEGHGAPDDWAGCELLYHLGYLA
;
A
#
# COMPACT_ATOMS: atom_id res chain seq x y z
N MET A 1 -37.53 4.42 1.48
CA MET A 1 -37.00 3.04 1.58
C MET A 1 -36.43 2.69 2.95
N PHE A 2 -35.80 3.62 3.70
CA PHE A 2 -35.12 3.32 4.98
C PHE A 2 -35.91 3.60 6.28
N LYS A 3 -37.24 3.79 6.21
CA LYS A 3 -38.05 4.15 7.39
C LYS A 3 -38.37 2.97 8.33
N ASN A 4 -38.16 1.73 7.89
CA ASN A 4 -38.52 0.51 8.64
C ASN A 4 -37.31 -0.20 9.28
N LEU A 5 -36.15 0.46 9.39
CA LEU A 5 -35.03 -0.10 10.16
C LEU A 5 -35.35 0.01 11.66
N SER A 6 -35.36 -1.13 12.36
CA SER A 6 -35.68 -1.23 13.79
C SER A 6 -34.66 -0.57 14.73
N LEU A 7 -33.52 -0.10 14.19
CA LEU A 7 -32.45 0.57 14.95
C LEU A 7 -31.96 1.82 14.19
N ARG A 8 -32.83 2.84 14.06
CA ARG A 8 -32.48 4.12 13.45
C ARG A 8 -32.46 5.23 14.50
N ILE A 9 -31.27 5.62 14.94
CA ILE A 9 -31.09 6.83 15.73
C ILE A 9 -31.11 8.03 14.76
N PRO A 10 -31.94 9.06 14.99
CA PRO A 10 -31.95 10.25 14.15
C PRO A 10 -30.62 10.99 14.28
N TYR A 11 -30.12 11.47 13.15
CA TYR A 11 -28.88 12.24 13.12
C TYR A 11 -29.10 13.58 13.85
N PRO A 12 -28.30 13.90 14.90
CA PRO A 12 -28.47 15.16 15.62
C PRO A 12 -28.00 16.35 14.77
N PRO A 13 -28.55 17.55 15.02
CA PRO A 13 -28.09 18.76 14.34
C PRO A 13 -26.66 19.12 14.77
N PRO A 14 -25.92 19.87 13.93
CA PRO A 14 -24.59 20.37 14.28
C PRO A 14 -24.66 21.26 15.52
N GLN A 15 -23.69 21.11 16.41
CA GLN A 15 -23.62 21.79 17.71
C GLN A 15 -22.38 22.68 17.77
N GLU A 16 -22.43 23.73 18.60
CA GLU A 16 -21.21 24.49 18.90
C GLU A 16 -20.26 23.63 19.73
N GLY A 17 -19.03 23.52 19.24
CA GLY A 17 -17.98 22.75 19.89
C GLY A 17 -17.28 23.51 21.00
N PHE A 18 -16.65 22.75 21.91
CA PHE A 18 -15.87 23.30 23.01
C PHE A 18 -14.77 24.28 22.54
N TRP A 19 -14.13 24.00 21.41
CA TRP A 19 -13.02 24.80 20.87
C TRP A 19 -13.46 26.04 20.06
N GLY A 20 -14.76 26.32 20.00
CA GLY A 20 -15.31 27.45 19.25
C GLY A 20 -15.44 27.20 17.75
N GLN A 21 -15.54 28.28 16.98
CA GLN A 21 -15.80 28.22 15.54
C GLN A 21 -14.55 27.78 14.75
N PRO A 22 -14.71 26.97 13.69
CA PRO A 22 -13.58 26.50 12.88
C PRO A 22 -12.83 27.65 12.20
N THR A 23 -11.51 27.71 12.39
CA THR A 23 -10.62 28.69 11.72
C THR A 23 -9.84 28.10 10.54
N SER A 24 -10.05 26.81 10.23
CA SER A 24 -9.41 26.15 9.09
C SER A 24 -10.04 26.61 7.77
N THR A 25 -9.23 26.70 6.72
CA THR A 25 -9.71 27.02 5.36
C THR A 25 -10.41 25.85 4.69
N LEU A 26 -10.22 24.63 5.20
CA LEU A 26 -10.81 23.39 4.72
C LEU A 26 -11.52 22.70 5.88
N ASN A 27 -12.77 22.30 5.65
CA ASN A 27 -13.58 21.46 6.53
C ASN A 27 -14.03 20.21 5.75
N TRP A 28 -14.05 19.04 6.38
CA TRP A 28 -14.44 17.82 5.67
C TRP A 28 -15.97 17.69 5.60
N CYS A 29 -16.44 16.61 4.97
CA CYS A 29 -17.88 16.37 4.79
C CYS A 29 -18.57 15.83 6.06
N GLU A 30 -17.80 15.41 7.08
CA GLU A 30 -18.35 14.95 8.36
C GLU A 30 -18.79 16.16 9.20
N GLU A 31 -20.01 16.12 9.76
CA GLU A 31 -20.49 17.25 10.55
C GLU A 31 -19.78 17.39 11.90
N ASP A 32 -19.40 18.63 12.23
CA ASP A 32 -18.67 18.97 13.45
C ASP A 32 -19.51 18.75 14.72
N TYR A 33 -18.88 18.18 15.74
CA TYR A 33 -19.40 18.02 17.11
C TYR A 33 -20.75 17.28 17.25
N VAL A 34 -21.16 16.50 16.24
CA VAL A 34 -22.42 15.74 16.26
C VAL A 34 -22.41 14.62 17.29
N ILE A 35 -21.28 13.94 17.47
CA ILE A 35 -21.15 12.76 18.35
C ILE A 35 -20.47 13.10 19.68
N SER A 36 -19.54 14.07 19.69
CA SER A 36 -18.81 14.49 20.90
C SER A 36 -18.68 16.01 20.91
N HIS A 37 -18.86 16.63 22.09
CA HIS A 37 -18.69 18.07 22.27
C HIS A 37 -17.21 18.51 22.28
N TYR A 38 -16.27 17.58 22.50
CA TYR A 38 -14.85 17.88 22.66
C TYR A 38 -14.01 17.69 21.41
N ALA A 39 -14.47 16.88 20.45
CA ALA A 39 -13.75 16.59 19.22
C ALA A 39 -14.69 16.72 18.02
N ALA A 40 -14.31 17.60 17.09
CA ALA A 40 -14.91 17.68 15.76
C ALA A 40 -14.58 16.43 14.94
N GLU A 41 -15.43 16.08 13.98
CA GLU A 41 -15.24 14.94 13.06
C GLU A 41 -14.76 13.66 13.76
N ILE A 42 -15.61 13.08 14.60
CA ILE A 42 -15.17 11.99 15.49
C ILE A 42 -14.73 10.74 14.71
N THR A 43 -15.35 10.46 13.56
CA THR A 43 -15.06 9.27 12.77
C THR A 43 -13.68 9.40 12.15
N ASN A 44 -13.37 10.57 11.58
CA ASN A 44 -12.03 10.91 11.11
C ASN A 44 -11.01 10.88 12.26
N THR A 45 -11.34 11.42 13.42
CA THR A 45 -10.45 11.44 14.59
C THR A 45 -10.15 10.03 15.10
N LEU A 46 -11.17 9.18 15.25
CA LEU A 46 -11.02 7.81 15.75
C LEU A 46 -10.27 6.91 14.77
N THR A 47 -10.51 7.06 13.47
CA THR A 47 -9.77 6.30 12.45
C THR A 47 -8.30 6.69 12.44
N ASN A 48 -7.98 7.99 12.56
CA ASN A 48 -6.60 8.45 12.73
C ASN A 48 -5.95 7.96 14.04
N ALA A 49 -6.69 7.97 15.15
CA ALA A 49 -6.20 7.44 16.42
C ALA A 49 -5.88 5.93 16.34
N LEU A 50 -6.70 5.17 15.61
CA LEU A 50 -6.42 3.76 15.33
C LEU A 50 -5.12 3.59 14.53
N PHE A 51 -4.89 4.40 13.50
CA PHE A 51 -3.62 4.37 12.76
C PHE A 51 -2.41 4.67 13.64
N ILE A 52 -2.51 5.67 14.52
CA ILE A 52 -1.45 5.99 15.50
C ILE A 52 -1.20 4.80 16.44
N ALA A 53 -2.26 4.19 16.97
CA ALA A 53 -2.13 3.04 17.87
C ALA A 53 -1.47 1.83 17.18
N LEU A 54 -1.83 1.56 15.91
CA LEU A 54 -1.18 0.53 15.11
C LEU A 54 0.31 0.85 14.85
N GLY A 55 0.63 2.11 14.59
CA GLY A 55 2.02 2.57 14.43
C GLY A 55 2.85 2.40 15.71
N VAL A 56 2.33 2.81 16.87
CA VAL A 56 2.98 2.62 18.17
C VAL A 56 3.16 1.14 18.50
N ARG A 57 2.15 0.32 18.20
CA ARG A 57 2.25 -1.13 18.39
C ARG A 57 3.31 -1.76 17.49
N GLY A 58 3.40 -1.31 16.23
CA GLY A 58 4.48 -1.68 15.31
C GLY A 58 5.86 -1.30 15.85
N ALA A 59 6.02 -0.07 16.36
CA ALA A 59 7.28 0.38 16.96
C ALA A 59 7.65 -0.40 18.25
N TYR A 60 6.65 -0.75 19.07
CA TYR A 60 6.84 -1.58 20.26
C TYR A 60 7.28 -3.00 19.91
N TYR A 61 6.66 -3.63 18.91
CA TYR A 61 7.14 -4.93 18.44
C TYR A 61 8.55 -4.82 17.82
N HIS A 62 8.87 -3.71 17.16
CA HIS A 62 10.20 -3.48 16.59
C HIS A 62 11.27 -3.41 17.69
N TYR A 63 10.94 -2.79 18.82
CA TYR A 63 11.79 -2.78 20.01
C TYR A 63 12.06 -4.18 20.60
N ILE A 64 11.09 -5.10 20.52
CA ILE A 64 11.25 -6.50 20.96
C ILE A 64 12.18 -7.30 20.01
N GLN A 65 12.55 -6.72 18.85
CA GLN A 65 13.47 -7.28 17.85
C GLN A 65 13.09 -8.68 17.37
N ASP A 66 11.80 -8.98 17.23
CA ASP A 66 11.38 -10.16 16.48
C ASP A 66 11.36 -9.82 14.98
N PRO A 67 12.33 -10.28 14.17
CA PRO A 67 12.35 -9.98 12.75
C PRO A 67 11.12 -10.55 12.06
N THR A 68 10.65 -11.74 12.45
CA THR A 68 9.62 -12.47 11.70
C THR A 68 8.26 -11.78 11.70
N PHE A 69 7.90 -11.10 12.79
CA PHE A 69 6.62 -10.40 12.90
C PHE A 69 6.52 -9.20 11.97
N HIS A 70 7.56 -8.37 11.91
CA HIS A 70 7.60 -7.17 11.05
C HIS A 70 7.53 -7.56 9.58
N GLN A 71 8.30 -8.58 9.24
CA GLN A 71 8.42 -9.10 7.90
C GLN A 71 7.07 -9.61 7.36
N ASN A 72 6.37 -10.41 8.17
CA ASN A 72 5.05 -10.92 7.83
C ASN A 72 4.00 -9.79 7.73
N ALA A 73 4.02 -8.84 8.67
CA ALA A 73 3.06 -7.74 8.71
C ALA A 73 3.19 -6.83 7.48
N PHE A 74 4.41 -6.42 7.13
CA PHE A 74 4.65 -5.59 5.94
C PHE A 74 4.33 -6.33 4.65
N SER A 75 4.64 -7.62 4.55
CA SER A 75 4.30 -8.45 3.39
C SER A 75 2.79 -8.55 3.15
N ILE A 76 2.01 -8.76 4.22
CA ILE A 76 0.54 -8.81 4.14
C ILE A 76 -0.02 -7.47 3.70
N LEU A 77 0.48 -6.35 4.25
CA LEU A 77 0.06 -5.01 3.88
C LEU A 77 0.40 -4.68 2.42
N PHE A 78 1.61 -5.04 1.98
CA PHE A 78 2.04 -4.86 0.59
C PHE A 78 1.13 -5.63 -0.37
N LEU A 79 0.88 -6.91 -0.10
CA LEU A 79 -0.03 -7.73 -0.90
C LEU A 79 -1.45 -7.17 -0.94
N ALA A 80 -2.00 -6.80 0.22
CA ALA A 80 -3.34 -6.24 0.30
C ALA A 80 -3.46 -4.95 -0.52
N THR A 81 -2.42 -4.12 -0.51
CA THR A 81 -2.36 -2.87 -1.28
C THR A 81 -2.26 -3.13 -2.77
N VAL A 82 -1.39 -4.05 -3.20
CA VAL A 82 -1.25 -4.43 -4.62
C VAL A 82 -2.55 -5.07 -5.13
N PHE A 83 -3.13 -5.99 -4.36
CA PHE A 83 -4.39 -6.63 -4.70
C PHE A 83 -5.54 -5.63 -4.83
N ARG A 84 -5.68 -4.72 -3.85
CA ARG A 84 -6.68 -3.64 -3.91
C ARG A 84 -6.49 -2.75 -5.14
N SER A 85 -5.24 -2.43 -5.49
CA SER A 85 -4.90 -1.60 -6.64
C SER A 85 -5.26 -2.29 -7.96
N LEU A 86 -4.91 -3.57 -8.11
CA LEU A 86 -5.28 -4.39 -9.26
C LEU A 86 -6.79 -4.58 -9.38
N TYR A 87 -7.47 -4.83 -8.26
CA TYR A 87 -8.92 -4.95 -8.23
C TYR A 87 -9.59 -3.66 -8.69
N THR A 88 -9.14 -2.50 -8.18
CA THR A 88 -9.69 -1.20 -8.59
C THR A 88 -9.49 -0.95 -10.09
N MET A 89 -8.33 -1.33 -10.64
CA MET A 89 -8.05 -1.16 -12.07
C MET A 89 -8.88 -2.09 -12.97
N GLU A 90 -8.93 -3.39 -12.66
CA GLU A 90 -9.54 -4.39 -13.55
C GLU A 90 -11.04 -4.58 -13.29
N ALA A 91 -11.46 -4.55 -12.02
CA ALA A 91 -12.86 -4.83 -11.64
C ALA A 91 -13.74 -3.57 -11.60
N ASN A 92 -13.17 -2.40 -11.31
CA ASN A 92 -13.96 -1.15 -11.28
C ASN A 92 -13.70 -0.30 -12.53
N LEU A 93 -12.44 0.07 -12.80
CA LEU A 93 -12.12 1.07 -13.82
C LEU A 93 -12.34 0.57 -15.25
N ARG A 94 -11.89 -0.65 -15.59
CA ARG A 94 -12.03 -1.23 -16.93
C ARG A 94 -13.49 -1.40 -17.40
N PRO A 95 -14.41 -1.95 -16.60
CA PRO A 95 -15.82 -2.04 -17.01
C PRO A 95 -16.48 -0.67 -17.11
N THR A 96 -16.26 0.25 -16.16
CA THR A 96 -16.82 1.62 -16.25
C THR A 96 -16.37 2.36 -17.50
N LEU A 97 -15.11 2.18 -17.93
CA LEU A 97 -14.61 2.77 -19.16
C LEU A 97 -15.30 2.17 -20.40
N ASN A 98 -15.48 0.85 -20.45
CA ASN A 98 -16.14 0.16 -21.56
C ASN A 98 -17.65 0.50 -21.65
N ASP A 99 -18.30 0.70 -20.50
CA ASP A 99 -19.71 1.07 -20.40
C ASP A 99 -19.93 2.53 -20.85
N LYS A 100 -19.11 3.47 -20.38
CA LYS A 100 -19.20 4.89 -20.79
C LYS A 100 -18.82 5.14 -22.24
N PHE A 101 -17.88 4.36 -22.79
CA PHE A 101 -17.38 4.53 -24.16
C PHE A 101 -17.55 3.25 -24.96
N PRO A 102 -18.79 2.90 -25.35
CA PRO A 102 -19.03 1.76 -26.23
C PRO A 102 -18.32 1.99 -27.57
N LYS A 103 -17.91 0.90 -28.24
CA LYS A 103 -17.12 0.98 -29.48
C LYS A 103 -17.76 1.85 -30.59
N ALA A 104 -19.08 2.00 -30.58
CA ALA A 104 -19.81 2.89 -31.49
C ALA A 104 -19.46 4.38 -31.29
N LEU A 105 -19.25 4.83 -30.05
CA LEU A 105 -18.94 6.23 -29.71
C LEU A 105 -17.48 6.61 -30.00
N LEU A 106 -16.59 5.61 -30.16
CA LEU A 106 -15.20 5.79 -30.59
C LEU A 106 -15.06 6.25 -32.05
N SER A 107 -16.18 6.39 -32.78
CA SER A 107 -16.24 7.11 -34.05
C SER A 107 -15.85 8.58 -33.88
N ASN A 108 -16.23 9.21 -32.76
CA ASN A 108 -15.80 10.57 -32.43
C ASN A 108 -14.30 10.59 -32.13
N GLY A 109 -13.56 11.44 -32.85
CA GLY A 109 -12.11 11.61 -32.70
C GLY A 109 -11.70 12.05 -31.28
N GLU A 110 -12.52 12.87 -30.61
CA GLU A 110 -12.24 13.33 -29.25
C GLU A 110 -12.34 12.19 -28.23
N ALA A 111 -13.44 11.43 -28.25
CA ALA A 111 -13.66 10.27 -27.38
C ALA A 111 -12.58 9.19 -27.59
N ARG A 112 -12.19 8.96 -28.85
CA ARG A 112 -11.09 8.04 -29.20
C ARG A 112 -9.76 8.49 -28.59
N SER A 113 -9.46 9.77 -28.63
CA SER A 113 -8.22 10.32 -28.05
C SER A 113 -8.19 10.17 -26.53
N PHE A 114 -9.32 10.39 -25.86
CA PHE A 114 -9.47 10.22 -24.41
C PHE A 114 -9.26 8.76 -23.98
N VAL A 115 -9.98 7.82 -24.61
CA VAL A 115 -9.87 6.38 -24.30
C VAL A 115 -8.44 5.87 -24.56
N ARG A 116 -7.78 6.33 -25.62
CA ARG A 116 -6.38 5.96 -25.90
C ARG A 116 -5.45 6.40 -24.76
N ARG A 117 -5.59 7.63 -24.26
CA ARG A 117 -4.79 8.11 -23.12
C ARG A 117 -5.06 7.30 -21.86
N ALA A 118 -6.33 7.03 -21.56
CA ALA A 118 -6.71 6.21 -20.40
C ALA A 118 -6.15 4.78 -20.48
N GLN A 119 -6.18 4.16 -21.67
CA GLN A 119 -5.60 2.82 -21.89
C GLN A 119 -4.09 2.80 -21.73
N VAL A 120 -3.40 3.84 -22.20
CA VAL A 120 -1.95 3.97 -21.98
C VAL A 120 -1.65 4.02 -20.48
N ILE A 121 -2.39 4.83 -19.70
CA ILE A 121 -2.21 4.92 -18.24
C ILE A 121 -2.42 3.57 -17.57
N ILE A 122 -3.52 2.86 -17.88
CA ILE A 122 -3.80 1.53 -17.31
C ILE A 122 -2.68 0.54 -17.65
N HIS A 123 -2.16 0.59 -18.87
CA HIS A 123 -1.05 -0.27 -19.31
C HIS A 123 0.25 0.06 -18.57
N GLN A 124 0.57 1.34 -18.37
CA GLN A 124 1.72 1.79 -17.58
C GLN A 124 1.61 1.31 -16.13
N MET A 125 0.43 1.44 -15.51
CA MET A 125 0.20 0.96 -14.14
C MET A 125 0.41 -0.56 -14.02
N ARG A 126 -0.01 -1.34 -15.02
CA ARG A 126 0.24 -2.80 -15.07
C ARG A 126 1.72 -3.14 -15.19
N TRP A 127 2.48 -2.39 -15.98
CA TRP A 127 3.93 -2.56 -16.07
C TRP A 127 4.65 -2.22 -14.78
N ILE A 128 4.25 -1.15 -14.09
CA ILE A 128 4.81 -0.79 -12.78
C ILE A 128 4.59 -1.93 -11.78
N VAL A 129 3.39 -2.50 -11.73
CA VAL A 129 3.09 -3.66 -10.85
C VAL A 129 3.94 -4.88 -11.23
N ALA A 130 4.05 -5.20 -12.52
CA ALA A 130 4.85 -6.33 -13.00
C ALA A 130 6.35 -6.15 -12.68
N MET A 131 6.90 -4.97 -12.89
CA MET A 131 8.28 -4.64 -12.54
C MET A 131 8.53 -4.74 -11.04
N GLY A 132 7.54 -4.34 -10.22
CA GLY A 132 7.59 -4.53 -8.77
C GLY A 132 7.73 -6.00 -8.39
N PHE A 133 6.91 -6.90 -8.95
CA PHE A 133 7.03 -8.34 -8.71
C PHE A 133 8.34 -8.94 -9.23
N ILE A 134 8.86 -8.48 -10.36
CA ILE A 134 10.13 -8.96 -10.92
C ILE A 134 11.31 -8.55 -10.03
N ALA A 135 11.38 -7.28 -9.62
CA ALA A 135 12.41 -6.80 -8.70
C ALA A 135 12.38 -7.58 -7.38
N CYS A 136 11.16 -7.90 -6.92
CA CYS A 136 10.94 -8.69 -5.74
C CYS A 136 11.53 -10.10 -5.83
N ALA A 137 11.16 -10.82 -6.89
CA ALA A 137 11.68 -12.16 -7.16
C ALA A 137 13.21 -12.17 -7.32
N ALA A 138 13.76 -11.14 -7.98
CA ALA A 138 15.21 -10.99 -8.14
C ALA A 138 15.93 -10.81 -6.79
N GLY A 139 15.36 -10.03 -5.87
CA GLY A 139 15.90 -9.86 -4.51
C GLY A 139 15.94 -11.18 -3.73
N ILE A 140 14.87 -11.96 -3.80
CA ILE A 140 14.80 -13.28 -3.15
C ILE A 140 15.82 -14.25 -3.73
N ALA A 141 15.95 -14.27 -5.06
CA ALA A 141 16.93 -15.12 -5.73
C ALA A 141 18.36 -14.76 -5.32
N ALA A 142 18.68 -13.46 -5.24
CA ALA A 142 19.98 -12.97 -4.80
C ALA A 142 20.25 -13.35 -3.34
N TRP A 143 19.29 -13.13 -2.45
CA TRP A 143 19.41 -13.49 -1.02
C TRP A 143 19.57 -15.00 -0.82
N THR A 144 18.80 -15.81 -1.54
CA THR A 144 18.90 -17.28 -1.47
C THR A 144 20.26 -17.76 -1.97
N PHE A 145 20.74 -17.18 -3.07
CA PHE A 145 22.06 -17.49 -3.62
C PHE A 145 23.19 -17.17 -2.63
N ASP A 146 23.10 -16.01 -1.96
CA ASP A 146 24.06 -15.56 -0.96
C ASP A 146 24.14 -16.51 0.24
N ASN A 147 23.00 -16.96 0.76
CA ASN A 147 22.97 -17.93 1.87
C ASN A 147 23.52 -19.30 1.48
N LEU A 148 23.22 -19.79 0.27
CA LEU A 148 23.69 -21.09 -0.21
C LEU A 148 25.20 -21.10 -0.49
N HIS A 149 25.77 -19.99 -0.96
CA HIS A 149 27.18 -19.88 -1.36
C HIS A 149 28.02 -19.00 -0.42
N CYS A 150 27.55 -18.80 0.82
CA CYS A 150 28.17 -17.92 1.81
C CYS A 150 29.67 -18.21 2.00
N SER A 151 30.08 -19.49 2.08
CA SER A 151 31.48 -19.87 2.23
C SER A 151 32.37 -19.50 1.04
N ASP A 152 31.83 -19.65 -0.17
CA ASP A 152 32.57 -19.35 -1.41
C ASP A 152 32.68 -17.84 -1.63
N LEU A 153 31.61 -17.10 -1.34
CA LEU A 153 31.57 -15.64 -1.43
C LEU A 153 32.53 -14.98 -0.43
N VAL A 154 32.58 -15.47 0.82
CA VAL A 154 33.55 -15.00 1.82
C VAL A 154 34.98 -15.30 1.39
N ARG A 155 35.23 -16.47 0.79
CA ARG A 155 36.55 -16.84 0.27
C ARG A 155 36.99 -15.93 -0.88
N TRP A 156 36.08 -15.63 -1.81
CA TRP A 156 36.37 -14.73 -2.94
C TRP A 156 36.60 -13.29 -2.46
N ARG A 157 35.83 -12.81 -1.48
CA ARG A 157 36.03 -11.47 -0.88
C ARG A 157 37.43 -11.33 -0.25
N HIS A 158 37.93 -12.37 0.40
CA HIS A 158 39.30 -12.38 0.94
C HIS A 158 40.39 -12.41 -0.14
N GLN A 159 40.12 -12.98 -1.32
CA GLN A 159 41.07 -13.01 -2.44
C GLN A 159 41.11 -11.69 -3.22
N VAL A 160 39.97 -11.00 -3.33
CA VAL A 160 39.82 -9.76 -4.09
C VAL A 160 40.30 -8.54 -3.29
N GLY A 161 40.17 -8.56 -1.96
CA GLY A 161 40.65 -7.49 -1.08
C GLY A 161 39.87 -6.18 -1.22
N LEU A 162 40.13 -5.22 -0.33
CA LEU A 162 39.49 -3.90 -0.37
C LEU A 162 40.12 -3.00 -1.44
N PRO A 163 39.34 -2.15 -2.13
CA PRO A 163 37.92 -1.86 -1.91
C PRO A 163 36.95 -2.77 -2.69
N TRP A 164 37.44 -3.58 -3.63
CA TRP A 164 36.62 -4.38 -4.54
C TRP A 164 35.79 -5.47 -3.85
N GLY A 165 36.21 -5.91 -2.66
CA GLY A 165 35.43 -6.78 -1.78
C GLY A 165 34.11 -6.17 -1.28
N ILE A 166 33.95 -4.84 -1.30
CA ILE A 166 32.69 -4.14 -0.95
C ILE A 166 31.65 -4.31 -2.07
N LEU A 167 32.07 -4.38 -3.34
CA LEU A 167 31.14 -4.62 -4.45
C LEU A 167 30.61 -6.07 -4.47
N LEU A 168 31.38 -6.99 -3.89
CA LEU A 168 31.00 -8.41 -3.75
C LEU A 168 30.13 -8.68 -2.52
N GLU A 169 30.00 -7.72 -1.61
CA GLU A 169 29.15 -7.87 -0.43
C GLU A 169 27.67 -7.95 -0.76
N GLY A 170 27.22 -7.46 -1.93
CA GLY A 170 25.82 -7.53 -2.35
C GLY A 170 24.82 -6.73 -1.47
N HIS A 171 25.22 -6.37 -0.26
CA HIS A 171 24.45 -5.69 0.79
C HIS A 171 24.31 -4.17 0.56
N GLY A 172 25.17 -3.55 -0.25
CA GLY A 172 25.17 -2.08 -0.42
C GLY A 172 24.09 -1.48 -1.34
N ALA A 173 23.10 -2.25 -1.81
CA ALA A 173 22.06 -1.77 -2.73
C ALA A 173 20.63 -2.30 -2.50
N PRO A 174 20.39 -3.41 -1.77
CA PRO A 174 19.03 -3.89 -1.48
C PRO A 174 18.58 -3.85 -0.01
N ASP A 175 19.37 -3.31 0.94
CA ASP A 175 18.94 -3.20 2.35
C ASP A 175 17.69 -2.30 2.56
N ASP A 176 17.14 -1.69 1.51
CA ASP A 176 15.86 -0.94 1.49
C ASP A 176 14.65 -1.72 0.91
N TRP A 177 14.79 -3.00 0.52
CA TRP A 177 13.70 -3.76 -0.13
C TRP A 177 12.82 -4.57 0.85
N ALA A 178 12.27 -3.89 1.85
CA ALA A 178 11.30 -4.43 2.83
C ALA A 178 9.93 -4.88 2.23
N GLY A 179 9.82 -5.08 0.91
CA GLY A 179 8.55 -5.36 0.22
C GLY A 179 8.33 -6.81 -0.21
N CYS A 180 9.27 -7.73 0.05
CA CYS A 180 9.40 -8.98 -0.72
C CYS A 180 9.45 -10.30 0.05
N GLU A 181 9.06 -10.29 1.32
CA GLU A 181 9.18 -11.47 2.19
C GLU A 181 8.02 -12.47 2.04
N LEU A 182 7.04 -12.18 1.18
CA LEU A 182 5.95 -13.11 0.87
C LEU A 182 6.43 -14.48 0.36
N LEU A 183 7.57 -14.52 -0.35
CA LEU A 183 8.11 -15.75 -0.91
C LEU A 183 9.03 -16.51 0.06
N TYR A 184 9.40 -15.90 1.19
CA TYR A 184 10.21 -16.55 2.22
C TYR A 184 9.46 -17.72 2.88
N HIS A 185 8.14 -17.59 3.04
CA HIS A 185 7.28 -18.68 3.54
C HIS A 185 7.02 -19.78 2.52
N LEU A 186 7.19 -19.52 1.22
CA LEU A 186 7.08 -20.56 0.19
C LEU A 186 8.36 -21.41 0.10
N GLY A 187 9.51 -20.86 0.50
CA GLY A 187 10.78 -21.59 0.55
C GLY A 187 10.98 -22.47 1.79
N TYR A 188 10.32 -22.16 2.92
CA TYR A 188 10.37 -22.99 4.14
C TYR A 188 9.39 -24.18 4.14
N LEU A 189 8.53 -24.29 3.11
CA LEU A 189 7.56 -25.38 2.91
C LEU A 189 7.96 -26.35 1.80
N ALA A 190 9.19 -26.28 1.27
CA ALA A 190 9.73 -27.18 0.25
C ALA A 190 10.92 -28.00 0.77
#